data_AF-A0A964YLN1-F1
#
_entry.id   AF-A0A964YLN1-F1
#
_cell.length_a   1.000
_cell.length_b   1.000
_cell.length_c   1.000
_cell.angle_alpha   90.00
_cell.angle_beta   90.00
_cell.angle_gamma   90.00
#
_symmetry.space_group_name_H-M   'P 1'
#
loop_
_entity.id
_entity.type
_entity.pdbx_description
1 polymer ?
#
loop_
_entity_poly.entity_id
_entity_poly.type
_entity_poly.pdbx_seq_one_letter_code
_entity_poly.pdbx_strand_id
1 'polypeptide(L)'
;MDETTRSKYRAVIGLEVHAQMLTASKAYSSDKNAYGEAPNSLVSPVSLGHPGTLPVMNEKTIDFAIRLGLACGCTIREHQCFARKNYFYPDLPKGYQITQDKTPICTGGSIIIRDESGQEKAIGLTRIHMEEDAGKSIHDIDVYDTLIDLNRAGVPLLEIVSEPDLASSTEAYNYLTEVRKLVRYLDICDGNMEEGSLRCDANISVMLSDANTFGTKVEVKNMNSIRNVQRAIEFEINRQIELLESQQTIVQETRAFDALKGITVSLRAKEAANDYRYFPEPDLPPLHITQTKIAEIEQSLPPLPRNLFLKYTRELHLSEYDAYHLTDQKSIALYYEELIKITPHFKAAANWMMGEVKSYLNEQGVDIQQFPIDPKRLAGLIALIAEGTVSHSIAAQRIFPIMLKDSREAMVIAKEQDLLQTTDHEAVQRFIDDVLASNSKEVERYRGGEKQLIGFFMGQFMKISGGKVDPKTANQLLRSALDA
;
A
#
# COMPACT_ATOMS: atom_id res chain seq x y z
N MET A 1 8.05 -10.65 -30.19
CA MET A 1 9.19 -11.54 -29.89
C MET A 1 8.67 -12.91 -29.45
N ASP A 2 9.30 -14.01 -29.89
CA ASP A 2 8.94 -15.35 -29.42
C ASP A 2 9.58 -15.66 -28.05
N GLU A 3 8.99 -16.60 -27.32
CA GLU A 3 9.39 -16.94 -25.94
C GLU A 3 10.81 -17.54 -25.88
N THR A 4 11.20 -18.26 -26.94
CA THR A 4 12.55 -18.80 -27.11
C THR A 4 13.61 -17.70 -27.14
N THR A 5 13.35 -16.58 -27.81
CA THR A 5 14.30 -15.46 -27.83
C THR A 5 14.32 -14.72 -26.50
N ARG A 6 13.14 -14.47 -25.91
CA ARG A 6 13.04 -13.76 -24.62
C ARG A 6 13.79 -14.46 -23.49
N SER A 7 13.76 -15.80 -23.46
CA SER A 7 14.39 -16.63 -22.41
C SER A 7 15.92 -16.69 -22.47
N LYS A 8 16.55 -16.29 -23.58
CA LYS A 8 18.01 -16.14 -23.68
C LYS A 8 18.55 -15.01 -22.79
N TYR A 9 17.68 -14.06 -22.41
CA TYR A 9 18.05 -12.84 -21.71
C TYR A 9 17.42 -12.75 -20.32
N ARG A 10 18.19 -12.23 -19.38
CA ARG A 10 17.72 -11.77 -18.08
C ARG A 10 17.66 -10.24 -18.05
N ALA A 11 16.64 -9.70 -17.41
CA ALA A 11 16.53 -8.26 -17.15
C ALA A 11 17.17 -7.93 -15.80
N VAL A 12 17.76 -6.73 -15.72
CA VAL A 12 18.37 -6.15 -14.54
C VAL A 12 17.81 -4.76 -14.42
N ILE A 13 17.01 -4.53 -13.37
CA ILE A 13 16.22 -3.32 -13.20
C ILE A 13 16.55 -2.72 -11.83
N GLY A 14 16.80 -1.42 -11.81
CA GLY A 14 16.88 -0.61 -10.59
C GLY A 14 15.85 0.52 -10.65
N LEU A 15 15.25 0.86 -9.52
CA LEU A 15 14.23 1.91 -9.43
C LEU A 15 14.72 3.05 -8.53
N GLU A 16 14.47 4.28 -9.00
CA GLU A 16 14.73 5.52 -8.27
C GLU A 16 13.36 6.13 -7.92
N VAL A 17 12.92 5.96 -6.68
CA VAL A 17 11.60 6.39 -6.22
C VAL A 17 11.72 7.67 -5.42
N HIS A 18 11.01 8.72 -5.82
CA HIS A 18 10.95 9.98 -5.11
C HIS A 18 9.61 10.10 -4.39
N ALA A 19 9.64 10.30 -3.07
CA ALA A 19 8.47 10.46 -2.21
C ALA A 19 8.45 11.86 -1.60
N GLN A 20 7.44 12.66 -1.94
CA GLN A 20 7.16 13.96 -1.32
C GLN A 20 6.68 13.75 0.11
N MET A 21 7.34 14.45 1.03
CA MET A 21 7.03 14.34 2.45
C MET A 21 5.83 15.20 2.85
N LEU A 22 4.98 14.67 3.72
CA LEU A 22 3.82 15.33 4.32
C LEU A 22 4.24 16.21 5.52
N THR A 23 5.16 17.14 5.28
CA THR A 23 5.55 18.17 6.27
C THR A 23 4.64 19.40 6.19
N ALA A 24 4.57 20.19 7.26
CA ALA A 24 3.82 21.45 7.24
C ALA A 24 4.53 22.56 6.45
N SER A 25 5.86 22.62 6.52
CA SER A 25 6.71 23.56 5.78
C SER A 25 7.65 22.84 4.82
N LYS A 26 8.23 23.60 3.89
CA LYS A 26 9.24 23.13 2.92
C LYS A 26 10.53 22.63 3.59
N ALA A 27 11.42 22.02 2.80
CA ALA A 27 12.64 21.37 3.32
C ALA A 27 13.63 22.36 3.93
N TYR A 28 13.75 23.53 3.31
CA TYR A 28 14.78 24.52 3.62
C TYR A 28 14.24 25.94 3.85
N SER A 29 12.91 26.09 3.95
CA SER A 29 12.23 27.37 4.16
C SER A 29 10.95 27.20 4.97
N SER A 30 10.43 28.31 5.52
CA SER A 30 9.18 28.32 6.29
C SER A 30 7.92 28.35 5.43
N ASP A 31 8.04 28.24 4.11
CA ASP A 31 6.90 28.25 3.20
C ASP A 31 6.01 27.03 3.45
N LYS A 32 4.70 27.23 3.33
CA LYS A 32 3.71 26.16 3.48
C LYS A 32 3.93 25.11 2.39
N ASN A 33 3.97 23.84 2.80
CA ASN A 33 3.96 22.70 1.89
C ASN A 33 2.50 22.26 1.70
N ALA A 34 1.90 22.64 0.59
CA ALA A 34 0.53 22.29 0.24
C ALA A 34 0.35 22.18 -1.28
N TYR A 35 -0.60 21.35 -1.69
CA TYR A 35 -0.98 21.16 -3.08
C TYR A 35 -2.25 21.95 -3.42
N GLY A 36 -2.43 22.31 -4.70
CA GLY A 36 -3.68 22.86 -5.24
C GLY A 36 -3.90 24.36 -5.05
N GLU A 37 -2.90 25.09 -4.53
CA GLU A 37 -2.97 26.54 -4.33
C GLU A 37 -2.67 27.30 -5.65
N ALA A 38 -3.01 28.59 -5.69
CA ALA A 38 -2.78 29.42 -6.87
C ALA A 38 -1.27 29.50 -7.24
N PRO A 39 -0.88 29.58 -8.53
CA PRO A 39 0.52 29.59 -8.94
C PRO A 39 1.36 30.65 -8.21
N ASN A 40 2.56 30.28 -7.77
CA ASN A 40 3.50 31.16 -7.08
C ASN A 40 2.94 31.87 -5.82
N SER A 41 2.02 31.24 -5.09
CA SER A 41 1.45 31.75 -3.83
C SER A 41 2.09 31.15 -2.57
N LEU A 42 2.78 30.01 -2.70
CA LEU A 42 3.46 29.29 -1.62
C LEU A 42 4.98 29.48 -1.68
N VAL A 43 5.42 30.73 -1.81
CA VAL A 43 6.82 31.06 -2.05
C VAL A 43 7.31 32.19 -1.15
N SER A 44 8.61 32.17 -0.87
CA SER A 44 9.36 33.21 -0.18
C SER A 44 10.65 33.51 -0.94
N PRO A 45 11.39 34.58 -0.58
CA PRO A 45 12.71 34.85 -1.14
C PRO A 45 13.66 33.63 -1.12
N VAL A 46 13.57 32.75 -0.11
CA VAL A 46 14.41 31.54 0.00
C VAL A 46 14.04 30.54 -1.10
N SER A 47 12.76 30.21 -1.24
CA SER A 47 12.30 29.26 -2.27
C SER A 47 12.46 29.82 -3.68
N LEU A 48 12.41 31.15 -3.85
CA LEU A 48 12.68 31.85 -5.11
C LEU A 48 14.17 32.03 -5.41
N GLY A 49 15.07 31.63 -4.50
CA GLY A 49 16.52 31.75 -4.70
C GLY A 49 17.02 33.19 -4.80
N HIS A 50 16.39 34.14 -4.09
CA HIS A 50 16.80 35.54 -4.11
C HIS A 50 18.23 35.72 -3.57
N PRO A 51 18.99 36.71 -4.09
CA PRO A 51 20.32 37.02 -3.58
C PRO A 51 20.34 37.29 -2.07
N GLY A 52 21.26 36.64 -1.36
CA GLY A 52 21.47 36.83 0.09
C GLY A 52 20.57 35.97 0.99
N THR A 53 19.74 35.08 0.42
CA THR A 53 18.94 34.13 1.19
C THR A 53 19.75 32.89 1.56
N LEU A 54 19.40 32.23 2.68
CA LEU A 54 20.04 31.03 3.18
C LEU A 54 19.01 29.94 3.50
N PRO A 55 19.31 28.66 3.24
CA PRO A 55 18.46 27.52 3.61
C PRO A 55 18.45 27.28 5.13
N VAL A 56 17.30 26.84 5.66
CA VAL A 56 17.17 26.39 7.06
C VAL A 56 16.47 25.04 7.10
N MET A 57 17.16 24.02 7.59
CA MET A 57 16.70 22.63 7.58
C MET A 57 15.43 22.42 8.39
N ASN A 58 14.46 21.71 7.80
CA ASN A 58 13.26 21.24 8.47
C ASN A 58 13.54 19.98 9.30
N GLU A 59 13.35 20.04 10.62
CA GLU A 59 13.60 18.90 11.51
C GLU A 59 12.72 17.69 11.16
N LYS A 60 11.46 17.91 10.73
CA LYS A 60 10.53 16.83 10.41
C LYS A 60 10.98 16.00 9.21
N THR A 61 11.71 16.61 8.28
CA THR A 61 12.31 15.92 7.13
C THR A 61 13.32 14.87 7.58
N ILE A 62 14.10 15.17 8.62
CA ILE A 62 15.06 14.22 9.22
C ILE A 62 14.31 13.08 9.90
N ASP A 63 13.27 13.40 10.68
CA ASP A 63 12.46 12.38 11.36
C ASP A 63 11.87 11.37 10.37
N PHE A 64 11.29 11.85 9.25
CA PHE A 64 10.72 10.99 8.22
C PHE A 64 11.76 10.12 7.52
N ALA A 65 12.95 10.66 7.25
CA ALA A 65 14.04 9.89 6.67
C ALA A 65 14.49 8.74 7.60
N ILE A 66 14.66 9.01 8.90
CA ILE A 66 15.02 7.99 9.89
C ILE A 66 13.91 6.94 10.01
N ARG A 67 12.63 7.36 10.05
CA ARG A 67 11.48 6.44 10.10
C ARG A 67 11.50 5.45 8.94
N LEU A 68 11.67 5.93 7.71
CA LEU A 68 11.73 5.07 6.54
C LEU A 68 12.96 4.16 6.58
N GLY A 69 14.12 4.70 6.94
CA GLY A 69 15.36 3.92 7.07
C GLY A 69 15.21 2.76 8.05
N LEU A 70 14.69 3.01 9.25
CA LEU A 70 14.45 1.97 10.26
C LEU A 70 13.45 0.93 9.75
N ALA A 71 12.37 1.37 9.10
CA ALA A 71 11.36 0.46 8.58
C ALA A 71 11.87 -0.46 7.46
N CYS A 72 12.88 -0.01 6.69
CA CYS A 72 13.57 -0.80 5.68
C CYS A 72 14.79 -1.57 6.22
N GLY A 73 15.10 -1.47 7.51
CA GLY A 73 16.29 -2.07 8.11
C GLY A 73 17.61 -1.46 7.61
N CYS A 74 17.60 -0.19 7.20
CA CYS A 74 18.80 0.54 6.79
C CYS A 74 19.71 0.87 7.98
N THR A 75 20.99 1.06 7.69
CA THR A 75 21.89 1.72 8.63
C THR A 75 21.70 3.23 8.53
N ILE A 76 21.34 3.87 9.66
CA ILE A 76 21.23 5.34 9.75
C ILE A 76 22.62 5.93 10.01
N ARG A 77 23.03 6.87 9.17
CA ARG A 77 24.33 7.52 9.27
C ARG A 77 24.33 8.61 10.33
N GLU A 78 25.26 8.52 11.27
CA GLU A 78 25.39 9.49 12.36
C GLU A 78 25.88 10.87 11.89
N HIS A 79 26.84 10.92 10.97
CA HIS A 79 27.39 12.18 10.43
C HIS A 79 27.10 12.31 8.94
N GLN A 80 26.39 13.38 8.56
CA GLN A 80 26.02 13.61 7.17
C GLN A 80 26.16 15.07 6.77
N CYS A 81 26.48 15.28 5.51
CA CYS A 81 26.56 16.59 4.87
C CYS A 81 25.55 16.64 3.71
N PHE A 82 24.92 17.80 3.55
CA PHE A 82 24.20 18.12 2.32
C PHE A 82 25.20 18.50 1.23
N ALA A 83 24.77 18.40 -0.02
CA ALA A 83 25.54 18.74 -1.20
C ALA A 83 24.67 19.51 -2.19
N ARG A 84 25.30 20.34 -3.01
CA ARG A 84 24.65 20.99 -4.15
C ARG A 84 24.81 20.13 -5.39
N LYS A 85 23.69 19.77 -6.00
CA LYS A 85 23.61 19.20 -7.35
C LYS A 85 23.35 20.34 -8.33
N ASN A 86 24.37 20.77 -9.05
CA ASN A 86 24.32 21.98 -9.87
C ASN A 86 23.80 21.67 -11.28
N TYR A 87 22.66 22.26 -11.64
CA TYR A 87 22.13 22.23 -13.00
C TYR A 87 21.18 23.41 -13.22
N PHE A 88 21.13 23.92 -14.45
CA PHE A 88 20.28 25.04 -14.80
C PHE A 88 19.00 24.53 -15.46
N TYR A 89 17.87 24.85 -14.84
CA TYR A 89 16.56 24.63 -15.41
C TYR A 89 15.58 25.67 -14.85
N PRO A 90 14.58 26.16 -15.62
CA PRO A 90 13.72 27.27 -15.20
C PRO A 90 12.93 27.03 -13.91
N ASP A 91 12.58 25.78 -13.61
CA ASP A 91 11.87 25.42 -12.38
C ASP A 91 12.77 25.24 -11.14
N LEU A 92 14.10 25.39 -11.31
CA LEU A 92 15.07 25.31 -10.22
C LEU A 92 15.70 26.69 -9.98
N PRO A 93 15.06 27.54 -9.15
CA PRO A 93 15.42 28.95 -9.05
C PRO A 93 16.84 29.21 -8.54
N LYS A 94 17.39 28.32 -7.71
CA LYS A 94 18.74 28.45 -7.13
C LYS A 94 19.86 28.12 -8.13
N GLY A 95 19.56 27.47 -9.26
CA GLY A 95 20.57 26.89 -10.17
C GLY A 95 21.31 25.68 -9.60
N TYR A 96 20.87 25.18 -8.43
CA TYR A 96 21.29 23.94 -7.81
C TYR A 96 20.18 23.40 -6.91
N GLN A 97 20.15 22.08 -6.75
CA GLN A 97 19.26 21.37 -5.84
C GLN A 97 20.08 20.96 -4.61
N ILE A 98 19.57 21.24 -3.41
CA ILE A 98 20.15 20.73 -2.16
C ILE A 98 19.73 19.27 -1.99
N THR A 99 20.70 18.36 -1.94
CA THR A 99 20.53 16.91 -1.82
C THR A 99 21.62 16.32 -0.92
N GLN A 100 21.77 15.00 -0.85
CA GLN A 100 22.93 14.35 -0.24
C GLN A 100 23.70 13.57 -1.32
N ASP A 101 25.02 13.65 -1.32
CA ASP A 101 25.86 12.90 -2.28
C ASP A 101 26.56 11.72 -1.59
N LYS A 102 27.71 11.95 -0.94
CA LYS A 102 28.54 10.88 -0.36
C LYS A 102 28.07 10.35 0.99
N THR A 103 27.20 11.10 1.66
CA THR A 103 26.72 10.80 3.01
C THR A 103 25.19 10.81 3.06
N PRO A 104 24.52 9.90 2.33
CA PRO A 104 23.09 9.73 2.48
C PRO A 104 22.75 9.34 3.91
N ILE A 105 21.57 9.75 4.38
CA ILE A 105 21.08 9.45 5.72
C ILE A 105 20.90 7.96 5.97
N CYS A 106 20.49 7.19 4.96
CA CYS A 106 20.32 5.75 5.05
C CYS A 106 21.14 5.03 3.99
N THR A 107 21.77 3.92 4.38
CA THR A 107 22.47 2.99 3.46
C THR A 107 22.10 1.55 3.76
N GLY A 108 22.06 0.71 2.72
CA GLY A 108 21.65 -0.69 2.85
C GLY A 108 20.17 -0.83 3.20
N GLY A 109 19.79 -1.98 3.73
CA GLY A 109 18.39 -2.34 3.98
C GLY A 109 17.75 -3.03 2.78
N SER A 110 16.47 -3.35 2.89
CA SER A 110 15.74 -4.05 1.83
C SER A 110 14.22 -3.87 1.95
N ILE A 111 13.53 -4.04 0.84
CA ILE A 111 12.07 -4.15 0.79
C ILE A 111 11.71 -5.54 0.28
N ILE A 112 10.85 -6.24 1.04
CA ILE A 112 10.41 -7.59 0.68
C ILE A 112 9.23 -7.48 -0.29
N ILE A 113 9.33 -8.16 -1.42
CA ILE A 113 8.27 -8.30 -2.42
C ILE A 113 7.91 -9.77 -2.59
N ARG A 114 6.79 -10.04 -3.25
CA ARG A 114 6.53 -11.37 -3.82
C ARG A 114 6.97 -11.41 -5.27
N ASP A 115 7.71 -12.44 -5.64
CA ASP A 115 8.07 -12.71 -7.03
C ASP A 115 6.89 -13.33 -7.81
N GLU A 116 7.12 -13.64 -9.08
CA GLU A 116 6.10 -14.22 -9.97
C GLU A 116 5.67 -15.64 -9.56
N SER A 117 6.50 -16.35 -8.77
CA SER A 117 6.17 -17.64 -8.19
C SER A 117 5.41 -17.53 -6.86
N GLY A 118 5.20 -16.30 -6.37
CA GLY A 118 4.58 -16.01 -5.08
C GLY A 118 5.53 -16.11 -3.88
N GLN A 119 6.81 -16.36 -4.11
CA GLN A 119 7.84 -16.46 -3.07
C GLN A 119 8.33 -15.07 -2.66
N GLU A 120 8.79 -14.96 -1.42
CA GLU A 120 9.36 -13.71 -0.92
C GLU A 120 10.77 -13.49 -1.47
N LYS A 121 10.99 -12.28 -1.98
CA LYS A 121 12.28 -11.81 -2.46
C LYS A 121 12.60 -10.48 -1.80
N ALA A 122 13.80 -10.39 -1.22
CA ALA A 122 14.31 -9.13 -0.70
C ALA A 122 14.96 -8.34 -1.83
N ILE A 123 14.50 -7.11 -2.06
CA ILE A 123 15.13 -6.16 -2.98
C ILE A 123 15.98 -5.22 -2.15
N GLY A 124 17.30 -5.23 -2.39
CA GLY A 124 18.24 -4.39 -1.67
C GLY A 124 17.98 -2.91 -1.92
N LEU A 125 18.35 -2.08 -0.94
CA LEU A 125 18.40 -0.63 -1.08
C LEU A 125 19.86 -0.18 -1.06
N THR A 126 20.28 0.56 -2.08
CA THR A 126 21.59 1.21 -2.08
C THR A 126 21.60 2.32 -1.02
N ARG A 127 20.57 3.18 -1.05
CA ARG A 127 20.47 4.39 -0.21
C ARG A 127 19.07 4.94 -0.15
N ILE A 128 18.82 5.72 0.90
CA ILE A 128 17.73 6.70 0.95
C ILE A 128 18.37 8.04 1.32
N HIS A 129 18.05 9.10 0.59
CA HIS A 129 18.55 10.45 0.90
C HIS A 129 17.47 11.51 0.84
N MET A 130 17.74 12.61 1.54
CA MET A 130 16.90 13.79 1.55
C MET A 130 17.30 14.75 0.43
N GLU A 131 16.31 15.32 -0.23
CA GLU A 131 16.49 16.41 -1.18
C GLU A 131 15.29 17.35 -1.21
N GLU A 132 15.38 18.43 -1.97
CA GLU A 132 14.26 19.30 -2.29
C GLU A 132 13.74 19.08 -3.71
N ASP A 133 12.45 19.28 -3.91
CA ASP A 133 11.86 19.24 -5.24
C ASP A 133 12.09 20.55 -6.01
N ALA A 134 12.04 20.44 -7.32
CA ALA A 134 11.97 21.59 -8.21
C ALA A 134 10.52 22.07 -8.36
N GLY A 135 10.35 23.26 -8.94
CA GLY A 135 9.05 23.78 -9.36
C GLY A 135 8.41 22.94 -10.47
N LYS A 136 7.38 23.49 -11.10
CA LYS A 136 6.69 22.87 -12.24
C LYS A 136 6.84 23.77 -13.48
N SER A 137 7.29 23.16 -14.56
CA SER A 137 7.25 23.73 -15.90
C SER A 137 5.97 23.30 -16.60
N ILE A 138 5.19 24.24 -17.12
CA ILE A 138 3.89 24.01 -17.76
C ILE A 138 3.96 24.48 -19.21
N HIS A 139 3.78 23.55 -20.15
CA HIS A 139 4.01 23.78 -21.59
C HIS A 139 2.71 23.83 -22.41
N ASP A 140 1.57 23.52 -21.82
CA ASP A 140 0.29 23.28 -22.49
C ASP A 140 -0.74 24.42 -22.31
N ILE A 141 -0.45 25.38 -21.42
CA ILE A 141 -1.32 26.54 -21.18
C ILE A 141 -1.04 27.67 -22.16
N ASP A 142 0.23 27.96 -22.43
CA ASP A 142 0.64 28.98 -23.39
C ASP A 142 1.21 28.32 -24.66
N VAL A 143 0.95 28.95 -25.80
CA VAL A 143 1.31 28.40 -27.12
C VAL A 143 2.79 28.62 -27.46
N TYR A 144 3.40 29.66 -26.91
CA TYR A 144 4.75 30.11 -27.25
C TYR A 144 5.72 29.95 -26.08
N ASP A 145 5.24 30.18 -24.86
CA ASP A 145 6.07 30.24 -23.66
C ASP A 145 5.79 29.06 -22.71
N THR A 146 6.78 28.76 -21.87
CA THR A 146 6.60 27.83 -20.75
C THR A 146 6.31 28.62 -19.49
N LEU A 147 5.23 28.28 -18.80
CA LEU A 147 4.86 28.92 -17.55
C LEU A 147 5.49 28.18 -16.37
N ILE A 148 6.10 28.93 -15.46
CA ILE A 148 6.80 28.37 -14.28
C ILE A 148 5.96 28.62 -13.02
N ASP A 149 5.64 27.53 -12.33
CA ASP A 149 5.05 27.56 -11.00
C ASP A 149 6.03 27.02 -9.96
N LEU A 150 6.48 27.89 -9.05
CA LEU A 150 7.45 27.59 -8.01
C LEU A 150 6.82 27.22 -6.66
N ASN A 151 5.50 27.00 -6.60
CA ASN A 151 4.84 26.49 -5.40
C ASN A 151 5.49 25.21 -4.88
N ARG A 152 5.92 24.32 -5.79
CA ARG A 152 6.58 23.04 -5.45
C ARG A 152 8.08 23.16 -5.16
N ALA A 153 8.74 24.23 -5.60
CA ALA A 153 10.17 24.40 -5.39
C ALA A 153 10.48 24.44 -3.88
N GLY A 154 11.38 23.56 -3.42
CA GLY A 154 11.75 23.43 -2.01
C GLY A 154 10.95 22.41 -1.21
N VAL A 155 9.94 21.74 -1.79
CA VAL A 155 9.18 20.67 -1.10
C VAL A 155 10.12 19.52 -0.71
N PRO A 156 10.05 18.95 0.52
CA PRO A 156 10.96 17.89 0.91
C PRO A 156 10.68 16.57 0.20
N LEU A 157 11.74 15.89 -0.20
CA LEU A 157 11.72 14.59 -0.86
C LEU A 157 12.61 13.58 -0.15
N LEU A 158 12.17 12.32 -0.16
CA LEU A 158 13.06 11.17 -0.03
C LEU A 158 13.24 10.55 -1.40
N GLU A 159 14.49 10.41 -1.82
CA GLU A 159 14.85 9.54 -2.94
C GLU A 159 15.29 8.17 -2.38
N ILE A 160 14.60 7.12 -2.82
CA ILE A 160 14.81 5.72 -2.43
C ILE A 160 15.39 5.02 -3.66
N VAL A 161 16.65 4.63 -3.58
CA VAL A 161 17.37 4.00 -4.69
C VAL A 161 17.53 2.51 -4.38
N SER A 162 16.91 1.68 -5.21
CA SER A 162 17.05 0.22 -5.09
C SER A 162 18.39 -0.25 -5.67
N GLU A 163 18.88 -1.38 -5.15
CA GLU A 163 19.84 -2.18 -5.88
C GLU A 163 19.20 -2.70 -7.19
N PRO A 164 20.01 -3.04 -8.22
CA PRO A 164 19.51 -3.55 -9.49
C PRO A 164 19.09 -5.04 -9.40
N ASP A 165 18.33 -5.41 -8.37
CA ASP A 165 17.96 -6.80 -8.05
C ASP A 165 16.64 -7.26 -8.73
N LEU A 166 15.91 -6.32 -9.32
CA LEU A 166 14.61 -6.58 -9.95
C LEU A 166 14.82 -7.24 -11.32
N ALA A 167 14.17 -8.39 -11.53
CA ALA A 167 14.37 -9.26 -12.68
C ALA A 167 13.21 -9.22 -13.70
N SER A 168 12.08 -8.61 -13.33
CA SER A 168 10.91 -8.49 -14.22
C SER A 168 10.10 -7.22 -13.98
N SER A 169 9.24 -6.90 -14.95
CA SER A 169 8.27 -5.80 -14.84
C SER A 169 7.26 -6.04 -13.71
N THR A 170 6.91 -7.30 -13.43
CA THR A 170 6.05 -7.70 -12.30
C THR A 170 6.71 -7.46 -10.95
N GLU A 171 7.98 -7.82 -10.80
CA GLU A 171 8.72 -7.54 -9.57
C GLU A 171 8.82 -6.02 -9.32
N ALA A 172 9.06 -5.22 -10.36
CA ALA A 172 9.08 -3.77 -10.27
C ALA A 172 7.73 -3.18 -9.83
N TYR A 173 6.62 -3.73 -10.35
CA TYR A 173 5.26 -3.38 -9.91
C TYR A 173 5.07 -3.67 -8.41
N ASN A 174 5.46 -4.88 -7.98
CA ASN A 174 5.31 -5.30 -6.59
C ASN A 174 6.19 -4.47 -5.64
N TYR A 175 7.43 -4.17 -6.04
CA TYR A 175 8.33 -3.29 -5.29
C TYR A 175 7.74 -1.90 -5.10
N LEU A 176 7.29 -1.25 -6.17
CA LEU A 176 6.75 0.09 -6.06
C LEU A 176 5.43 0.11 -5.27
N THR A 177 4.65 -0.97 -5.32
CA THR A 177 3.47 -1.17 -4.48
C THR A 177 3.83 -1.24 -3.00
N GLU A 178 4.86 -2.01 -2.63
CA GLU A 178 5.33 -2.12 -1.25
C GLU A 178 5.98 -0.82 -0.76
N VAL A 179 6.76 -0.12 -1.60
CA VAL A 179 7.28 1.23 -1.28
C VAL A 179 6.12 2.18 -0.99
N ARG A 180 5.12 2.23 -1.88
CA ARG A 180 3.93 3.08 -1.71
C ARG A 180 3.18 2.74 -0.43
N LYS A 181 2.99 1.45 -0.14
CA LYS A 181 2.36 0.99 1.09
C LYS A 181 3.14 1.47 2.31
N LEU A 182 4.46 1.29 2.31
CA LEU A 182 5.33 1.64 3.43
C LEU A 182 5.32 3.14 3.74
N VAL A 183 5.51 4.00 2.73
CA VAL A 183 5.54 5.46 2.95
C VAL A 183 4.19 6.00 3.45
N ARG A 184 3.07 5.41 3.02
CA ARG A 184 1.72 5.73 3.53
C ARG A 184 1.53 5.22 4.95
N TYR A 185 1.99 3.99 5.23
CA TYR A 185 1.87 3.37 6.54
C TYR A 185 2.65 4.14 7.63
N LEU A 186 3.75 4.78 7.23
CA LEU A 186 4.58 5.61 8.09
C LEU A 186 4.13 7.07 8.17
N ASP A 187 3.05 7.44 7.48
CA ASP A 187 2.55 8.82 7.33
C ASP A 187 3.63 9.80 6.79
N ILE A 188 4.49 9.30 5.91
CA ILE A 188 5.57 10.10 5.29
C ILE A 188 5.08 10.75 4.01
N CYS A 189 4.37 9.99 3.17
CA CYS A 189 3.90 10.42 1.84
C CYS A 189 2.50 9.83 1.60
N ASP A 190 1.62 10.56 0.93
CA ASP A 190 0.29 10.05 0.56
C ASP A 190 0.34 8.97 -0.55
N GLY A 191 1.49 8.84 -1.23
CA GLY A 191 1.76 7.84 -2.25
C GLY A 191 1.03 8.06 -3.58
N ASN A 192 0.53 9.27 -3.87
CA ASN A 192 -0.19 9.56 -5.09
C ASN A 192 0.74 9.81 -6.30
N MET A 193 0.76 8.87 -7.25
CA MET A 193 1.56 9.02 -8.46
C MET A 193 0.94 9.98 -9.50
N GLU A 194 -0.38 10.14 -9.48
CA GLU A 194 -1.09 11.00 -10.45
C GLU A 194 -0.87 12.48 -10.12
N GLU A 195 -0.90 12.83 -8.82
CA GLU A 195 -0.58 14.17 -8.32
C GLU A 195 0.94 14.43 -8.26
N GLY A 196 1.75 13.38 -8.42
CA GLY A 196 3.21 13.46 -8.49
C GLY A 196 3.92 13.47 -7.15
N SER A 197 3.22 13.15 -6.05
CA SER A 197 3.83 13.01 -4.72
C SER A 197 4.68 11.75 -4.60
N LEU A 198 4.37 10.70 -5.37
CA LEU A 198 5.23 9.55 -5.57
C LEU A 198 5.65 9.45 -7.03
N ARG A 199 6.94 9.49 -7.32
CA ARG A 199 7.49 9.38 -8.68
C ARG A 199 8.48 8.24 -8.74
N CYS A 200 8.63 7.64 -9.92
CA CYS A 200 9.58 6.57 -10.13
C CYS A 200 10.24 6.74 -11.49
N ASP A 201 11.56 6.71 -11.51
CA ASP A 201 12.36 6.51 -12.72
C ASP A 201 12.91 5.08 -12.72
N ALA A 202 13.01 4.47 -13.90
CA ALA A 202 13.42 3.08 -14.05
C ALA A 202 14.73 2.98 -14.85
N ASN A 203 15.73 2.34 -14.25
CA ASN A 203 16.98 1.98 -14.90
C ASN A 203 16.90 0.53 -15.37
N ILE A 204 16.94 0.29 -16.68
CA ILE A 204 16.69 -1.01 -17.28
C ILE A 204 17.87 -1.42 -18.16
N SER A 205 18.34 -2.65 -17.95
CA SER A 205 19.31 -3.32 -18.81
C SER A 205 18.86 -4.76 -19.03
N VAL A 206 19.15 -5.29 -20.22
CA VAL A 206 19.09 -6.74 -20.49
C VAL A 206 20.49 -7.29 -20.73
N MET A 207 20.69 -8.56 -20.41
CA MET A 207 21.92 -9.28 -20.67
C MET A 207 21.63 -10.75 -20.92
N LEU A 208 22.53 -11.46 -21.61
CA LEU A 208 22.40 -12.91 -21.77
C LEU A 208 22.40 -13.60 -20.40
N SER A 209 21.62 -14.67 -20.27
CA SER A 209 21.40 -15.36 -18.99
C SER A 209 22.69 -15.89 -18.35
N ASP A 210 23.70 -16.23 -19.16
CA ASP A 210 25.02 -16.74 -18.78
C ASP A 210 26.11 -15.66 -18.66
N ALA A 211 25.79 -14.40 -18.98
CA ALA A 211 26.77 -13.32 -18.94
C ALA A 211 27.10 -12.88 -17.49
N ASN A 212 28.35 -12.46 -17.29
CA ASN A 212 28.86 -11.97 -16.00
C ASN A 212 28.96 -10.44 -15.90
N THR A 213 28.72 -9.73 -17.00
CA THR A 213 28.78 -8.27 -17.09
C THR A 213 27.43 -7.71 -17.45
N PHE A 214 27.00 -6.66 -16.76
CA PHE A 214 25.76 -5.95 -17.08
C PHE A 214 25.77 -5.39 -18.51
N GLY A 215 24.59 -5.34 -19.12
CA GLY A 215 24.39 -4.71 -20.42
C GLY A 215 24.37 -3.18 -20.32
N THR A 216 24.03 -2.53 -21.43
CA THR A 216 23.90 -1.06 -21.46
C THR A 216 22.62 -0.63 -20.74
N LYS A 217 22.77 0.32 -19.81
CA LYS A 217 21.67 0.90 -19.04
C LYS A 217 20.88 1.92 -19.86
N VAL A 218 19.56 1.80 -19.87
CA VAL A 218 18.62 2.83 -20.35
C VAL A 218 17.78 3.32 -19.18
N GLU A 219 17.65 4.64 -19.06
CA GLU A 219 16.86 5.28 -18.02
C GLU A 219 15.52 5.73 -18.63
N VAL A 220 14.41 5.23 -18.10
CA VAL A 220 13.06 5.60 -18.53
C VAL A 220 12.42 6.49 -17.47
N LYS A 221 11.87 7.62 -17.90
CA LYS A 221 11.21 8.62 -17.07
C LYS A 221 9.75 8.84 -17.50
N ASN A 222 9.05 9.69 -16.76
CA ASN A 222 7.68 10.17 -17.05
C ASN A 222 6.63 9.04 -16.99
N MET A 223 6.64 8.27 -15.90
CA MET A 223 5.69 7.17 -15.65
C MET A 223 4.80 7.51 -14.45
N ASN A 224 3.61 8.03 -14.73
CA ASN A 224 2.70 8.59 -13.69
C ASN A 224 1.85 7.55 -12.96
N SER A 225 2.10 6.24 -13.15
CA SER A 225 1.41 5.18 -12.42
C SER A 225 2.25 3.92 -12.35
N ILE A 226 2.04 3.09 -11.32
CA ILE A 226 2.75 1.80 -11.14
C ILE A 226 2.56 0.90 -12.38
N ARG A 227 1.35 0.91 -12.95
CA ARG A 227 1.05 0.18 -14.20
C ARG A 227 1.83 0.71 -15.40
N ASN A 228 2.03 2.03 -15.49
CA ASN A 228 2.85 2.61 -16.56
C ASN A 228 4.33 2.26 -16.38
N VAL A 229 4.84 2.19 -15.14
CA VAL A 229 6.19 1.69 -14.86
C VAL A 229 6.34 0.25 -15.36
N GLN A 230 5.42 -0.64 -15.01
CA GLN A 230 5.42 -2.02 -15.48
C GLN A 230 5.43 -2.12 -17.02
N ARG A 231 4.52 -1.39 -17.69
CA ARG A 231 4.42 -1.38 -19.16
C ARG A 231 5.68 -0.83 -19.82
N ALA A 232 6.25 0.24 -19.27
CA ALA A 232 7.46 0.87 -19.78
C ALA A 232 8.68 -0.07 -19.68
N ILE A 233 8.81 -0.74 -18.54
CA ILE A 233 9.86 -1.76 -18.32
C ILE A 233 9.70 -2.90 -19.32
N GLU A 234 8.48 -3.43 -19.47
CA GLU A 234 8.22 -4.54 -20.39
C GLU A 234 8.54 -4.16 -21.84
N PHE A 235 8.11 -2.97 -22.28
CA PHE A 235 8.43 -2.46 -23.60
C PHE A 235 9.94 -2.31 -23.81
N GLU A 236 10.64 -1.71 -22.85
CA GLU A 236 12.08 -1.43 -22.98
C GLU A 236 12.92 -2.71 -22.96
N ILE A 237 12.55 -3.71 -22.16
CA ILE A 237 13.16 -5.04 -22.20
C ILE A 237 13.06 -5.64 -23.60
N ASN A 238 11.85 -5.65 -24.17
CA ASN A 238 11.61 -6.22 -25.49
C ASN A 238 12.37 -5.45 -26.58
N ARG A 239 12.36 -4.11 -26.52
CA ARG A 239 13.14 -3.26 -27.42
C ARG A 239 14.64 -3.57 -27.36
N GLN A 240 15.21 -3.64 -26.16
CA GLN A 240 16.64 -3.91 -25.99
C GLN A 240 17.02 -5.29 -26.54
N ILE A 241 16.19 -6.32 -26.32
CA ILE A 241 16.44 -7.65 -26.87
C ILE A 241 16.36 -7.65 -28.40
N GLU A 242 15.36 -6.98 -28.99
CA GLU A 242 15.22 -6.87 -30.45
C GLU A 242 16.42 -6.18 -31.09
N LEU A 243 16.98 -5.16 -30.44
CA LEU A 243 18.23 -4.51 -30.88
C LEU A 243 19.42 -5.48 -30.86
N LEU A 244 19.57 -6.24 -29.77
CA LEU A 244 20.68 -7.19 -29.62
C LEU A 244 20.59 -8.36 -30.61
N GLU A 245 19.40 -8.93 -30.81
CA GLU A 245 19.20 -9.99 -31.82
C GLU A 245 19.41 -9.47 -33.25
N SER A 246 19.15 -8.18 -33.49
CA SER A 246 19.44 -7.51 -34.76
C SER A 246 20.91 -7.08 -34.90
N GLN A 247 21.78 -7.49 -33.97
CA GLN A 247 23.21 -7.12 -33.91
C GLN A 247 23.45 -5.61 -33.84
N GLN A 248 22.49 -4.86 -33.31
CA GLN A 248 22.60 -3.42 -33.05
C GLN A 248 23.12 -3.18 -31.64
N THR A 249 23.69 -2.00 -31.42
CA THR A 249 24.19 -1.60 -30.10
C THR A 249 23.14 -0.78 -29.36
N ILE A 250 22.97 -1.08 -28.08
CA ILE A 250 22.16 -0.25 -27.18
C ILE A 250 23.00 0.95 -26.77
N VAL A 251 22.48 2.15 -27.00
CA VAL A 251 23.10 3.41 -26.55
C VAL A 251 22.54 3.78 -25.19
N GLN A 252 23.41 4.29 -24.31
CA GLN A 252 22.96 4.82 -23.02
C GLN A 252 22.22 6.14 -23.24
N GLU A 253 20.93 6.15 -22.96
CA GLU A 253 20.06 7.30 -23.23
C GLU A 253 19.00 7.44 -22.12
N THR A 254 18.40 8.64 -22.06
CA THR A 254 17.20 8.87 -21.25
C THR A 254 15.99 8.87 -22.19
N ARG A 255 15.00 8.02 -21.89
CA ARG A 255 13.76 7.89 -22.65
C ARG A 255 12.56 8.33 -21.80
N ALA A 256 11.49 8.75 -22.46
CA ALA A 256 10.19 8.98 -21.83
C ALA A 256 9.21 7.88 -22.25
N PHE A 257 8.31 7.50 -21.36
CA PHE A 257 7.20 6.61 -21.70
C PHE A 257 5.99 7.40 -22.24
N ASP A 258 5.54 7.07 -23.45
CA ASP A 258 4.27 7.54 -24.01
C ASP A 258 3.19 6.51 -23.64
N ALA A 259 2.39 6.83 -22.63
CA ALA A 259 1.38 5.91 -22.11
C ALA A 259 0.23 5.61 -23.09
N LEU A 260 -0.06 6.55 -24.01
CA LEU A 260 -1.11 6.41 -25.02
C LEU A 260 -0.70 5.41 -26.10
N LYS A 261 0.55 5.53 -26.57
CA LYS A 261 1.10 4.62 -27.59
C LYS A 261 1.68 3.33 -26.99
N GLY A 262 1.98 3.34 -25.69
CA GLY A 262 2.61 2.21 -25.00
C GLY A 262 4.08 1.98 -25.42
N ILE A 263 4.79 3.04 -25.80
CA ILE A 263 6.17 2.98 -26.30
C ILE A 263 7.10 3.89 -25.48
N THR A 264 8.40 3.60 -25.49
CA THR A 264 9.42 4.54 -25.01
C THR A 264 9.94 5.38 -26.18
N VAL A 265 10.15 6.68 -25.96
CA VAL A 265 10.68 7.63 -26.94
C VAL A 265 11.98 8.22 -26.41
N SER A 266 13.01 8.31 -27.24
CA SER A 266 14.29 8.93 -26.84
C SER A 266 14.09 10.42 -26.60
N LEU A 267 14.52 10.92 -25.43
CA LEU A 267 14.55 12.36 -25.15
C LEU A 267 15.92 12.94 -25.47
N ARG A 268 16.97 12.25 -25.04
CA ARG A 268 18.37 12.66 -25.21
C ARG A 268 19.30 11.45 -25.17
N ALA A 269 20.30 11.45 -26.05
CA ALA A 269 21.46 10.57 -25.92
C ALA A 269 22.38 11.12 -24.82
N LYS A 270 22.91 10.25 -23.94
CA LYS A 270 23.97 10.67 -23.01
C LYS A 270 25.30 10.63 -23.77
N GLU A 271 25.70 11.76 -24.36
CA GLU A 271 27.03 11.88 -24.97
C GLU A 271 28.16 11.86 -23.92
N ALA A 272 27.84 12.22 -22.66
CA ALA A 272 28.66 12.04 -21.46
C ALA A 272 27.79 11.93 -20.20
N ALA A 273 28.33 11.46 -19.08
CA ALA A 273 27.67 11.62 -17.78
C ALA A 273 27.57 13.12 -17.44
N ASN A 274 26.36 13.62 -17.14
CA ASN A 274 26.18 15.02 -16.77
C ASN A 274 27.04 15.34 -15.55
N ASP A 275 27.97 16.29 -15.70
CA ASP A 275 28.77 16.79 -14.58
C ASP A 275 27.93 17.77 -13.74
N TYR A 276 27.22 17.23 -12.76
CA TYR A 276 26.43 18.01 -11.80
C TYR A 276 27.31 18.78 -10.79
N ARG A 277 28.65 18.65 -10.87
CA ARG A 277 29.62 19.36 -10.02
C ARG A 277 29.22 19.30 -8.54
N TYR A 278 29.01 18.09 -8.02
CA TYR A 278 28.64 17.91 -6.62
C TYR A 278 29.72 18.47 -5.69
N PHE A 279 29.31 19.29 -4.73
CA PHE A 279 30.17 19.72 -3.62
C PHE A 279 29.32 19.94 -2.35
N PRO A 280 29.92 19.86 -1.15
CA PRO A 280 29.19 20.06 0.11
C PRO A 280 28.46 21.41 0.14
N GLU A 281 27.22 21.42 0.61
CA GLU A 281 26.43 22.63 0.83
C GLU A 281 27.02 23.43 2.00
N PRO A 282 27.70 24.57 1.76
CA PRO A 282 28.34 25.32 2.84
C PRO A 282 27.36 26.06 3.74
N ASP A 283 26.14 26.34 3.26
CA ASP A 283 25.16 27.15 3.98
C ASP A 283 24.38 26.34 5.02
N LEU A 284 24.46 24.99 4.95
CA LEU A 284 23.91 24.08 5.95
C LEU A 284 25.06 23.39 6.70
N PRO A 285 25.12 23.51 8.04
CA PRO A 285 26.11 22.79 8.81
C PRO A 285 25.91 21.27 8.68
N PRO A 286 26.97 20.46 8.83
CA PRO A 286 26.84 19.02 8.90
C PRO A 286 25.83 18.60 9.98
N LEU A 287 24.96 17.65 9.67
CA LEU A 287 24.00 17.11 10.62
C LEU A 287 24.63 15.94 11.39
N HIS A 288 24.44 15.95 12.70
CA HIS A 288 24.78 14.87 13.62
C HIS A 288 23.49 14.24 14.18
N ILE A 289 23.25 12.98 13.85
CA ILE A 289 22.07 12.21 14.29
C ILE A 289 22.49 11.35 15.48
N THR A 290 22.01 11.69 16.66
CA THR A 290 22.32 10.94 17.88
C THR A 290 21.58 9.61 17.93
N GLN A 291 22.18 8.62 18.59
CA GLN A 291 21.52 7.34 18.85
C GLN A 291 20.24 7.49 19.68
N THR A 292 20.18 8.49 20.56
CA THR A 292 18.97 8.83 21.32
C THR A 292 17.82 9.22 20.39
N LYS A 293 18.06 10.09 19.40
CA LYS A 293 17.04 10.48 18.41
C LYS A 293 16.55 9.29 17.58
N ILE A 294 17.47 8.39 17.19
CA ILE A 294 17.12 7.15 16.47
C ILE A 294 16.19 6.27 17.33
N ALA A 295 16.55 6.05 18.61
CA ALA A 295 15.76 5.25 19.53
C ALA A 295 14.38 5.86 19.84
N GLU A 296 14.30 7.19 20.00
CA GLU A 296 13.03 7.91 20.16
C GLU A 296 12.11 7.71 18.94
N ILE A 297 12.68 7.81 17.74
CA ILE A 297 11.92 7.59 16.50
C ILE A 297 11.48 6.13 16.39
N GLU A 298 12.36 5.18 16.67
CA GLU A 298 12.06 3.74 16.66
C GLU A 298 10.89 3.40 17.58
N GLN A 299 10.87 3.93 18.81
CA GLN A 299 9.78 3.74 19.76
C GLN A 299 8.45 4.36 19.30
N SER A 300 8.52 5.39 18.46
CA SER A 300 7.35 6.08 17.90
C SER A 300 6.86 5.49 16.57
N LEU A 301 7.51 4.43 16.06
CA LEU A 301 7.09 3.78 14.83
C LEU A 301 5.77 3.01 15.07
N PRO A 302 4.81 3.07 14.13
CA PRO A 302 3.70 2.16 14.16
C PRO A 302 4.19 0.71 13.92
N PRO A 303 3.44 -0.31 14.35
CA PRO A 303 3.80 -1.69 14.07
C PRO A 303 3.88 -1.92 12.55
N LEU A 304 5.06 -2.27 12.05
CA LEU A 304 5.30 -2.34 10.60
C LEU A 304 4.45 -3.45 9.94
N PRO A 305 4.00 -3.25 8.67
CA PRO A 305 3.14 -4.22 7.98
C PRO A 305 3.73 -5.64 7.96
N ARG A 306 5.04 -5.74 7.72
CA ARG A 306 5.73 -7.03 7.67
C ARG A 306 5.77 -7.72 9.04
N ASN A 307 6.04 -6.97 10.10
CA ASN A 307 6.08 -7.51 11.45
C ASN A 307 4.70 -8.02 11.86
N LEU A 308 3.65 -7.26 11.55
CA LEU A 308 2.27 -7.70 11.77
C LEU A 308 1.89 -8.91 10.92
N PHE A 309 2.29 -8.95 9.65
CA PHE A 309 2.04 -10.11 8.78
C PHE A 309 2.64 -11.39 9.39
N LEU A 310 3.89 -11.32 9.85
CA LEU A 310 4.57 -12.43 10.50
C LEU A 310 3.90 -12.82 11.82
N LYS A 311 3.52 -11.85 12.66
CA LYS A 311 2.76 -12.08 13.89
C LYS A 311 1.44 -12.81 13.58
N TYR A 312 0.68 -12.32 12.61
CA TYR A 312 -0.65 -12.86 12.27
C TYR A 312 -0.59 -14.27 11.72
N THR A 313 0.41 -14.58 10.91
CA THR A 313 0.58 -15.91 10.32
C THR A 313 1.21 -16.91 11.30
N ARG A 314 2.24 -16.51 12.04
CA ARG A 314 3.03 -17.42 12.90
C ARG A 314 2.43 -17.59 14.29
N GLU A 315 1.93 -16.52 14.89
CA GLU A 315 1.44 -16.53 16.28
C GLU A 315 -0.08 -16.67 16.34
N LEU A 316 -0.82 -16.01 15.45
CA LEU A 316 -2.29 -16.06 15.42
C LEU A 316 -2.86 -17.12 14.48
N HIS A 317 -1.98 -17.81 13.73
CA HIS A 317 -2.34 -18.88 12.78
C HIS A 317 -3.39 -18.46 11.72
N LEU A 318 -3.39 -17.18 11.34
CA LEU A 318 -4.20 -16.71 10.22
C LEU A 318 -3.59 -17.16 8.88
N SER A 319 -4.42 -17.22 7.84
CA SER A 319 -3.91 -17.46 6.49
C SER A 319 -3.11 -16.25 6.00
N GLU A 320 -2.19 -16.47 5.05
CA GLU A 320 -1.44 -15.37 4.42
C GLU A 320 -2.38 -14.34 3.78
N TYR A 321 -3.50 -14.81 3.21
CA TYR A 321 -4.53 -13.95 2.63
C TYR A 321 -5.12 -13.00 3.67
N ASP A 322 -5.55 -13.52 4.82
CA ASP A 322 -6.11 -12.70 5.90
C ASP A 322 -5.09 -11.69 6.41
N ALA A 323 -3.85 -12.16 6.66
CA ALA A 323 -2.78 -11.33 7.19
C ALA A 323 -2.40 -10.20 6.22
N TYR A 324 -2.34 -10.48 4.91
CA TYR A 324 -2.04 -9.47 3.90
C TYR A 324 -3.11 -8.38 3.87
N HIS A 325 -4.39 -8.75 3.89
CA HIS A 325 -5.50 -7.80 3.86
C HIS A 325 -5.62 -6.97 5.14
N LEU A 326 -5.39 -7.56 6.31
CA LEU A 326 -5.43 -6.83 7.59
C LEU A 326 -4.28 -5.83 7.73
N THR A 327 -3.14 -6.12 7.10
CA THR A 327 -1.93 -5.27 7.18
C THR A 327 -1.78 -4.31 6.00
N ASP A 328 -2.76 -4.28 5.08
CA ASP A 328 -2.71 -3.43 3.89
C ASP A 328 -2.77 -1.94 4.24
N GLN A 329 -3.65 -1.59 5.19
CA GLN A 329 -3.84 -0.22 5.66
C GLN A 329 -3.51 -0.12 7.16
N LYS A 330 -2.75 0.92 7.54
CA LYS A 330 -2.37 1.18 8.94
C LYS A 330 -3.56 1.23 9.87
N SER A 331 -4.59 1.97 9.50
CA SER A 331 -5.77 2.19 10.34
C SER A 331 -6.54 0.89 10.60
N ILE A 332 -6.67 0.02 9.59
CA ILE A 332 -7.29 -1.31 9.71
C ILE A 332 -6.45 -2.21 10.62
N ALA A 333 -5.13 -2.22 10.42
CA ALA A 333 -4.21 -3.00 11.22
C ALA A 333 -4.25 -2.60 12.70
N LEU A 334 -4.25 -1.29 13.01
CA LEU A 334 -4.35 -0.79 14.38
C LEU A 334 -5.70 -1.15 15.02
N TYR A 335 -6.81 -1.04 14.29
CA TYR A 335 -8.11 -1.45 14.79
C TYR A 335 -8.12 -2.96 15.13
N TYR A 336 -7.55 -3.79 14.25
CA TYR A 336 -7.43 -5.22 14.47
C TYR A 336 -6.52 -5.56 15.67
N GLU A 337 -5.40 -4.86 15.83
CA GLU A 337 -4.51 -4.99 16.99
C GLU A 337 -5.25 -4.70 18.31
N GLU A 338 -6.10 -3.67 18.36
CA GLU A 338 -6.93 -3.41 19.54
C GLU A 338 -8.01 -4.47 19.75
N LEU A 339 -8.60 -4.98 18.68
CA LEU A 339 -9.63 -6.02 18.74
C LEU A 339 -9.08 -7.33 19.33
N ILE A 340 -7.91 -7.79 18.88
CA ILE A 340 -7.31 -9.06 19.33
C ILE A 340 -6.73 -9.00 20.75
N LYS A 341 -6.57 -7.81 21.34
CA LYS A 341 -6.27 -7.67 22.78
C LYS A 341 -7.48 -8.07 23.65
N ILE A 342 -8.68 -8.01 23.09
CA ILE A 342 -9.94 -8.22 23.81
C ILE A 342 -10.51 -9.61 23.52
N THR A 343 -10.48 -10.06 22.26
CA THR A 343 -11.02 -11.36 21.85
C THR A 343 -9.93 -12.39 21.56
N PRO A 344 -10.03 -13.63 22.07
CA PRO A 344 -9.14 -14.72 21.68
C PRO A 344 -9.52 -15.34 20.32
N HIS A 345 -10.65 -14.93 19.72
CA HIS A 345 -11.16 -15.50 18.47
C HIS A 345 -10.58 -14.79 17.23
N PHE A 346 -9.26 -14.88 17.05
CA PHE A 346 -8.51 -14.12 16.03
C PHE A 346 -9.03 -14.29 14.60
N LYS A 347 -9.37 -15.53 14.20
CA LYS A 347 -9.90 -15.82 12.86
C LYS A 347 -11.30 -15.26 12.65
N ALA A 348 -12.17 -15.32 13.67
CA ALA A 348 -13.49 -14.72 13.60
C ALA A 348 -13.38 -13.19 13.48
N ALA A 349 -12.51 -12.56 14.29
CA ALA A 349 -12.20 -11.14 14.19
C ALA A 349 -11.69 -10.75 12.79
N ALA A 350 -10.80 -11.53 12.20
CA ALA A 350 -10.28 -11.28 10.85
C ALA A 350 -11.40 -11.34 9.80
N ASN A 351 -12.29 -12.33 9.89
CA ASN A 351 -13.43 -12.47 8.98
C ASN A 351 -14.39 -11.28 9.09
N TRP A 352 -14.71 -10.82 10.31
CA TRP A 352 -15.56 -9.63 10.52
C TRP A 352 -14.93 -8.35 9.95
N MET A 353 -13.62 -8.17 10.14
CA MET A 353 -12.89 -7.03 9.59
C MET A 353 -12.94 -7.00 8.06
N MET A 354 -12.75 -8.14 7.41
CA MET A 354 -12.71 -8.23 5.94
C MET A 354 -14.09 -8.36 5.29
N GLY A 355 -15.09 -8.81 6.04
CA GLY A 355 -16.48 -8.95 5.60
C GLY A 355 -17.28 -7.69 5.92
N GLU A 356 -18.05 -7.74 6.98
CA GLU A 356 -19.07 -6.75 7.33
C GLU A 356 -18.48 -5.36 7.59
N VAL A 357 -17.34 -5.27 8.28
CA VAL A 357 -16.68 -3.98 8.54
C VAL A 357 -16.21 -3.35 7.22
N LYS A 358 -15.44 -4.09 6.41
CA LYS A 358 -14.96 -3.59 5.11
C LYS A 358 -16.10 -3.25 4.15
N SER A 359 -17.19 -4.05 4.14
CA SER A 359 -18.40 -3.75 3.35
C SER A 359 -18.99 -2.40 3.76
N TYR A 360 -19.17 -2.17 5.07
CA TYR A 360 -19.68 -0.91 5.58
C TYR A 360 -18.80 0.28 5.20
N LEU A 361 -17.48 0.17 5.39
CA LEU A 361 -16.54 1.24 5.04
C LEU A 361 -16.63 1.60 3.56
N ASN A 362 -16.69 0.59 2.69
CA ASN A 362 -16.82 0.79 1.24
C ASN A 362 -18.18 1.40 0.86
N GLU A 363 -19.28 0.93 1.45
CA GLU A 363 -20.63 1.43 1.17
C GLU A 363 -20.81 2.89 1.60
N GLN A 364 -20.21 3.30 2.71
CA GLN A 364 -20.26 4.67 3.20
C GLN A 364 -19.16 5.57 2.63
N GLY A 365 -18.13 4.99 2.01
CA GLY A 365 -16.96 5.73 1.52
C GLY A 365 -16.16 6.38 2.66
N VAL A 366 -16.07 5.72 3.82
CA VAL A 366 -15.40 6.24 5.01
C VAL A 366 -14.24 5.36 5.44
N ASP A 367 -13.25 5.95 6.10
CA ASP A 367 -12.14 5.22 6.72
C ASP A 367 -12.56 4.57 8.05
N ILE A 368 -11.83 3.53 8.47
CA ILE A 368 -12.05 2.84 9.75
C ILE A 368 -11.96 3.78 10.97
N GLN A 369 -11.29 4.92 10.86
CA GLN A 369 -11.27 5.93 11.91
C GLN A 369 -12.64 6.57 12.17
N GLN A 370 -13.54 6.52 11.19
CA GLN A 370 -14.92 6.99 11.27
C GLN A 370 -15.91 5.83 11.52
N PHE A 371 -15.41 4.60 11.73
CA PHE A 371 -16.25 3.45 11.99
C PHE A 371 -16.92 3.57 13.36
N PRO A 372 -18.26 3.46 13.46
CA PRO A 372 -19.00 3.81 14.69
C PRO A 372 -18.94 2.72 15.78
N ILE A 373 -18.41 1.53 15.47
CA ILE A 373 -18.27 0.44 16.43
C ILE A 373 -16.81 0.39 16.86
N ASP A 374 -16.56 0.53 18.15
CA ASP A 374 -15.22 0.37 18.71
C ASP A 374 -14.84 -1.12 18.86
N PRO A 375 -13.54 -1.44 19.01
CA PRO A 375 -13.07 -2.83 19.11
C PRO A 375 -13.72 -3.64 20.24
N LYS A 376 -14.04 -3.02 21.38
CA LYS A 376 -14.66 -3.74 22.52
C LYS A 376 -16.07 -4.18 22.18
N ARG A 377 -16.86 -3.31 21.53
CA ARG A 377 -18.22 -3.64 21.11
C ARG A 377 -18.23 -4.74 20.05
N LEU A 378 -17.31 -4.69 19.08
CA LEU A 378 -17.18 -5.75 18.08
C LEU A 378 -16.72 -7.08 18.72
N ALA A 379 -15.78 -7.05 19.66
CA ALA A 379 -15.36 -8.23 20.41
C ALA A 379 -16.53 -8.88 21.16
N GLY A 380 -17.41 -8.08 21.76
CA GLY A 380 -18.63 -8.56 22.42
C GLY A 380 -19.57 -9.29 21.45
N LEU A 381 -19.76 -8.76 20.23
CA LEU A 381 -20.54 -9.45 19.20
C LEU A 381 -19.91 -10.80 18.81
N ILE A 382 -18.59 -10.82 18.62
CA ILE A 382 -17.84 -12.04 18.27
C ILE A 382 -17.96 -13.08 19.38
N ALA A 383 -17.86 -12.68 20.65
CA ALA A 383 -18.00 -13.57 21.80
C ALA A 383 -19.39 -14.25 21.83
N LEU A 384 -20.47 -13.49 21.61
CA LEU A 384 -21.82 -14.06 21.56
C LEU A 384 -21.99 -15.11 20.46
N ILE A 385 -21.33 -14.92 19.31
CA ILE A 385 -21.33 -15.91 18.22
C ILE A 385 -20.52 -17.13 18.61
N ALA A 386 -19.33 -16.95 19.19
CA ALA A 386 -18.46 -18.04 19.60
C ALA A 386 -19.08 -18.91 20.71
N GLU A 387 -19.86 -18.30 21.60
CA GLU A 387 -20.61 -18.98 22.66
C GLU A 387 -21.89 -19.67 22.15
N GLY A 388 -22.28 -19.47 20.88
CA GLY A 388 -23.54 -19.98 20.34
C GLY A 388 -24.78 -19.29 20.92
N THR A 389 -24.62 -18.08 21.48
CA THR A 389 -25.74 -17.27 21.99
C THR A 389 -26.52 -16.64 20.83
N VAL A 390 -25.84 -16.30 19.73
CA VAL A 390 -26.46 -15.80 18.49
C VAL A 390 -25.81 -16.48 17.28
N SER A 391 -26.59 -16.74 16.23
CA SER A 391 -26.02 -17.22 14.96
C SER A 391 -25.26 -16.10 14.25
N HIS A 392 -24.26 -16.46 13.43
CA HIS A 392 -23.56 -15.49 12.60
C HIS A 392 -24.51 -14.71 11.68
N SER A 393 -25.51 -15.38 11.11
CA SER A 393 -26.48 -14.72 10.21
C SER A 393 -27.30 -13.66 10.94
N ILE A 394 -27.78 -13.95 12.15
CA ILE A 394 -28.50 -12.97 12.99
C ILE A 394 -27.57 -11.82 13.39
N ALA A 395 -26.35 -12.15 13.80
CA ALA A 395 -25.36 -11.15 14.19
C ALA A 395 -25.09 -10.17 13.03
N ALA A 396 -24.83 -10.67 11.83
CA ALA A 396 -24.51 -9.86 10.65
C ALA A 396 -25.71 -9.10 10.08
N GLN A 397 -26.90 -9.72 10.04
CA GLN A 397 -28.07 -9.13 9.36
C GLN A 397 -28.94 -8.25 10.26
N ARG A 398 -28.90 -8.46 11.58
CA ARG A 398 -29.77 -7.75 12.53
C ARG A 398 -29.02 -6.98 13.58
N ILE A 399 -28.11 -7.62 14.30
CA ILE A 399 -27.44 -6.98 15.45
C ILE A 399 -26.43 -5.94 14.98
N PHE A 400 -25.56 -6.29 14.03
CA PHE A 400 -24.52 -5.40 13.50
C PHE A 400 -25.09 -4.12 12.87
N PRO A 401 -26.13 -4.15 12.01
CA PRO A 401 -26.77 -2.93 11.50
C PRO A 401 -27.35 -2.00 12.57
N ILE A 402 -27.83 -2.55 13.69
CA ILE A 402 -28.30 -1.76 14.83
C ILE A 402 -27.11 -1.14 15.56
N MET A 403 -26.04 -1.93 15.80
CA MET A 403 -24.81 -1.44 16.45
C MET A 403 -24.12 -0.30 15.70
N LEU A 404 -24.29 -0.21 14.38
CA LEU A 404 -23.78 0.90 13.57
C LEU A 404 -24.49 2.24 13.87
N LYS A 405 -25.73 2.20 14.36
CA LYS A 405 -26.58 3.39 14.61
C LYS A 405 -26.77 3.70 16.09
N ASP A 406 -26.40 2.76 16.95
CA ASP A 406 -26.73 2.74 18.36
C ASP A 406 -25.48 2.38 19.16
N SER A 407 -25.27 2.96 20.34
CA SER A 407 -24.10 2.71 21.19
C SER A 407 -24.23 1.49 22.11
N ARG A 408 -25.39 0.81 22.14
CA ARG A 408 -25.64 -0.35 23.01
C ARG A 408 -24.78 -1.56 22.65
N GLU A 409 -24.57 -2.42 23.63
CA GLU A 409 -23.83 -3.67 23.45
C GLU A 409 -24.67 -4.73 22.71
N ALA A 410 -23.99 -5.63 21.99
CA ALA A 410 -24.62 -6.69 21.19
C ALA A 410 -25.60 -7.55 22.00
N MET A 411 -25.28 -7.86 23.26
CA MET A 411 -26.11 -8.68 24.13
C MET A 411 -27.44 -7.99 24.51
N VAL A 412 -27.41 -6.67 24.70
CA VAL A 412 -28.62 -5.89 24.98
C VAL A 412 -29.54 -5.89 23.77
N ILE A 413 -28.98 -5.63 22.59
CA ILE A 413 -29.73 -5.66 21.32
C ILE A 413 -30.32 -7.05 21.08
N ALA A 414 -29.54 -8.11 21.31
CA ALA A 414 -30.00 -9.49 21.11
C ALA A 414 -31.18 -9.86 22.02
N LYS A 415 -31.16 -9.43 23.29
CA LYS A 415 -32.25 -9.67 24.25
C LYS A 415 -33.52 -8.92 23.89
N GLU A 416 -33.42 -7.62 23.63
CA GLU A 416 -34.59 -6.78 23.36
C GLU A 416 -35.28 -7.13 22.05
N GLN A 417 -34.51 -7.57 21.05
CA GLN A 417 -35.03 -7.98 19.75
C GLN A 417 -35.39 -9.47 19.70
N ASP A 418 -35.30 -10.19 20.83
CA ASP A 418 -35.61 -11.62 20.95
C ASP A 418 -34.85 -12.47 19.90
N LEU A 419 -33.54 -12.21 19.76
CA LEU A 419 -32.64 -12.79 18.75
C LEU A 419 -31.70 -13.86 19.30
N LEU A 420 -31.85 -14.25 20.57
CA LEU A 420 -31.05 -15.29 21.18
C LEU A 420 -31.37 -16.66 20.56
N GLN A 421 -30.35 -17.49 20.40
CA GLN A 421 -30.55 -18.86 19.94
C GLN A 421 -31.28 -19.70 21.00
N THR A 422 -32.18 -20.56 20.52
CA THR A 422 -32.94 -21.47 21.37
C THR A 422 -32.29 -22.85 21.32
N THR A 423 -31.89 -23.38 22.47
CA THR A 423 -31.40 -24.77 22.64
C THR A 423 -32.50 -25.73 23.10
N ASP A 424 -33.75 -25.28 23.17
CA ASP A 424 -34.91 -26.10 23.54
C ASP A 424 -35.27 -27.07 22.40
N HIS A 425 -34.90 -28.34 22.59
CA HIS A 425 -35.16 -29.41 21.65
C HIS A 425 -36.66 -29.60 21.36
N GLU A 426 -37.55 -29.32 22.31
CA GLU A 426 -39.00 -29.45 22.07
C GLU A 426 -39.52 -28.34 21.16
N ALA A 427 -39.05 -27.11 21.34
CA ALA A 427 -39.39 -26.00 20.47
C ALA A 427 -38.88 -26.23 19.03
N VAL A 428 -37.66 -26.75 18.89
CA VAL A 428 -37.07 -27.09 17.59
C VAL A 428 -37.87 -28.17 16.87
N GLN A 429 -38.27 -29.24 17.59
CA GLN A 429 -39.07 -30.32 17.01
C GLN A 429 -40.43 -29.81 16.53
N ARG A 430 -41.11 -28.94 17.30
CA ARG A 430 -42.39 -28.34 16.87
C ARG A 430 -42.26 -27.54 15.58
N PHE A 431 -41.19 -26.75 15.42
CA PHE A 431 -40.95 -26.04 14.16
C PHE A 431 -40.70 -26.98 12.98
N ILE A 432 -40.04 -28.11 13.19
CA ILE A 432 -39.86 -29.13 12.15
C ILE A 432 -41.21 -29.73 11.76
N ASP A 433 -42.01 -30.14 12.74
CA ASP A 433 -43.31 -30.75 12.50
C ASP A 433 -44.24 -29.78 11.74
N ASP A 434 -44.25 -28.50 12.11
CA ASP A 434 -45.03 -27.45 11.45
C ASP A 434 -44.60 -27.24 9.98
N VAL A 435 -43.27 -27.24 9.72
CA VAL A 435 -42.72 -27.12 8.36
C VAL A 435 -43.12 -28.33 7.50
N LEU A 436 -43.02 -29.54 8.04
CA LEU A 436 -43.35 -30.78 7.33
C LEU A 436 -44.86 -30.87 7.07
N ALA A 437 -45.68 -30.53 8.05
CA ALA A 437 -47.14 -30.52 7.93
C ALA A 437 -47.63 -29.50 6.88
N SER A 438 -47.00 -28.32 6.84
CA SER A 438 -47.38 -27.24 5.92
C SER A 438 -46.92 -27.47 4.47
N ASN A 439 -46.01 -28.42 4.24
CA ASN A 439 -45.39 -28.68 2.93
C ASN A 439 -45.40 -30.18 2.57
N SER A 440 -46.54 -30.84 2.81
CA SER A 440 -46.68 -32.30 2.68
C SER A 440 -46.36 -32.84 1.27
N LYS A 441 -46.69 -32.10 0.21
CA LYS A 441 -46.39 -32.48 -1.18
C LYS A 441 -44.89 -32.52 -1.47
N GLU A 442 -44.16 -31.58 -0.89
CA GLU A 442 -42.71 -31.46 -1.03
C GLU A 442 -42.00 -32.55 -0.23
N VAL A 443 -42.58 -32.99 0.89
CA VAL A 443 -42.06 -34.12 1.70
C VAL A 443 -42.15 -35.42 0.90
N GLU A 444 -43.28 -35.68 0.24
CA GLU A 444 -43.45 -36.84 -0.65
C GLU A 444 -42.43 -36.84 -1.79
N ARG A 445 -42.18 -35.69 -2.42
CA ARG A 445 -41.17 -35.54 -3.48
C ARG A 445 -39.74 -35.78 -2.97
N TYR A 446 -39.40 -35.27 -1.78
CA TYR A 446 -38.10 -35.50 -1.17
C TYR A 446 -37.88 -36.98 -0.85
N ARG A 447 -38.91 -37.67 -0.32
CA ARG A 447 -38.89 -39.12 -0.08
C ARG A 447 -38.88 -39.94 -1.38
N GLY A 448 -39.47 -39.40 -2.45
CA GLY A 448 -39.44 -39.95 -3.81
C GLY A 448 -38.09 -39.83 -4.54
N GLY A 449 -37.07 -39.22 -3.92
CA GLY A 449 -35.69 -39.17 -4.42
C GLY A 449 -35.17 -37.77 -4.75
N GLU A 450 -35.99 -36.72 -4.71
CA GLU A 450 -35.57 -35.33 -4.96
C GLU A 450 -34.86 -34.71 -3.74
N LYS A 451 -33.68 -35.23 -3.38
CA LYS A 451 -32.92 -34.80 -2.18
C LYS A 451 -32.46 -33.34 -2.20
N GLN A 452 -32.53 -32.65 -3.34
CA GLN A 452 -32.22 -31.21 -3.46
C GLN A 452 -33.25 -30.31 -2.74
N LEU A 453 -34.45 -30.82 -2.43
CA LEU A 453 -35.48 -30.07 -1.69
C LEU A 453 -35.08 -29.74 -0.24
N ILE A 454 -33.98 -30.30 0.28
CA ILE A 454 -33.47 -29.95 1.61
C ILE A 454 -33.18 -28.44 1.77
N GLY A 455 -32.74 -27.77 0.69
CA GLY A 455 -32.52 -26.32 0.70
C GLY A 455 -33.81 -25.52 0.86
N PHE A 456 -34.90 -26.00 0.25
CA PHE A 456 -36.24 -25.41 0.40
C PHE A 456 -36.76 -25.55 1.83
N PHE A 457 -36.68 -26.76 2.40
CA PHE A 457 -37.08 -27.00 3.79
C PHE A 457 -36.26 -26.19 4.78
N MET A 458 -34.95 -26.05 4.56
CA MET A 458 -34.12 -25.15 5.37
C MET A 458 -34.60 -23.71 5.28
N GLY A 459 -34.97 -23.21 4.09
CA GLY A 459 -35.52 -21.86 3.92
C GLY A 459 -36.82 -21.64 4.72
N GLN A 460 -37.75 -22.59 4.64
CA GLN A 460 -39.02 -22.52 5.39
C GLN A 460 -38.82 -22.63 6.90
N PHE A 461 -37.93 -23.53 7.33
CA PHE A 461 -37.60 -23.71 8.73
C PHE A 461 -36.93 -22.48 9.33
N MET A 462 -35.98 -21.85 8.63
CA MET A 462 -35.35 -20.61 9.08
C MET A 462 -36.36 -19.45 9.16
N LYS A 463 -37.36 -19.44 8.28
CA LYS A 463 -38.43 -18.44 8.31
C LYS A 463 -39.35 -18.61 9.52
N ILE A 464 -39.77 -19.84 9.85
CA ILE A 464 -40.65 -20.13 10.99
C ILE A 464 -39.91 -19.98 12.32
N SER A 465 -38.68 -20.47 12.40
CA SER A 465 -37.84 -20.35 13.61
C SER A 465 -37.25 -18.95 13.81
N GLY A 466 -37.46 -18.02 12.87
CA GLY A 466 -36.87 -16.67 12.90
C GLY A 466 -35.33 -16.67 12.88
N GLY A 467 -34.71 -17.77 12.45
CA GLY A 467 -33.26 -17.97 12.46
C GLY A 467 -32.66 -18.27 13.83
N LYS A 468 -33.48 -18.54 14.85
CA LYS A 468 -33.05 -18.80 16.24
C LYS A 468 -32.41 -20.17 16.45
N VAL A 469 -32.42 -21.04 15.43
CA VAL A 469 -31.84 -22.37 15.50
C VAL A 469 -30.56 -22.38 14.67
N ASP A 470 -29.51 -22.99 15.21
CA ASP A 470 -28.24 -23.15 14.49
C ASP A 470 -28.46 -23.88 13.15
N PRO A 471 -28.00 -23.33 12.00
CA PRO A 471 -28.23 -23.94 10.69
C PRO A 471 -27.69 -25.37 10.55
N LYS A 472 -26.60 -25.72 11.24
CA LYS A 472 -26.01 -27.07 11.16
C LYS A 472 -26.88 -28.06 11.94
N THR A 473 -27.29 -27.71 13.15
CA THR A 473 -28.23 -28.51 13.95
C THR A 473 -29.59 -28.64 13.26
N ALA A 474 -30.11 -27.54 12.71
CA ALA A 474 -31.36 -27.53 11.95
C ALA A 474 -31.31 -28.49 10.74
N ASN A 475 -30.21 -28.45 9.96
CA ASN A 475 -30.04 -29.31 8.80
C ASN A 475 -30.00 -30.79 9.21
N GLN A 476 -29.29 -31.12 10.29
CA GLN A 476 -29.21 -32.47 10.81
C GLN A 476 -30.60 -32.98 11.25
N LEU A 477 -31.33 -32.19 12.05
CA LEU A 477 -32.65 -32.59 12.55
C LEU A 477 -33.71 -32.69 11.44
N LEU A 478 -33.71 -31.76 10.48
CA LEU A 478 -34.60 -31.82 9.31
C LEU A 478 -34.33 -33.04 8.44
N ARG A 479 -33.06 -33.39 8.21
CA ARG A 479 -32.71 -34.62 7.48
C ARG A 479 -33.21 -35.85 8.22
N SER A 480 -32.96 -35.94 9.53
CA SER A 480 -33.45 -37.04 10.35
C SER A 480 -34.98 -37.16 10.31
N ALA A 481 -35.72 -36.05 10.33
CA ALA A 481 -37.18 -36.06 10.29
C ALA A 481 -37.75 -36.39 8.89
N LEU A 482 -37.06 -36.00 7.81
CA LEU A 482 -37.47 -36.28 6.44
C LEU A 482 -37.14 -37.72 5.99
N ASP A 483 -36.06 -38.28 6.54
CA ASP A 483 -35.58 -39.65 6.26
C ASP A 483 -36.17 -40.71 7.20
N ALA A 484 -36.79 -40.29 8.32
CA ALA A 484 -37.71 -41.11 9.12
C ALA A 484 -39.01 -41.35 8.35
#